data_AF-A0A661SXW2-F1
#
_entry.id   AF-A0A661SXW2-F1
#
_cell.length_a   1.000
_cell.length_b   1.000
_cell.length_c   1.000
_cell.angle_alpha   90.00
_cell.angle_beta   90.00
_cell.angle_gamma   90.00
#
_symmetry.space_group_name_H-M   'P 1'
#
loop_
_entity.id
_entity.type
_entity.pdbx_description
1 polymer ?
#
loop_
_entity_poly.entity_id
_entity_poly.type
_entity_poly.pdbx_seq_one_letter_code
_entity_poly.pdbx_strand_id
1 'polypeptide(L)' 'MMFHTRKGVTRFDRMMMAVTFAEAGEQSTALEMAYSRPERKEGTRKRRRAEKRTDDRPVLRT' A
#
# COMPACT_ATOMS: atom_id res chain seq x y z
N MET A 1 13.20 15.48 -13.36
CA MET A 1 11.83 14.92 -13.45
C MET A 1 11.33 14.60 -12.05
N MET A 2 10.28 15.27 -11.57
CA MET A 2 9.68 15.01 -10.26
C MET A 2 8.56 13.97 -10.40
N PHE A 3 8.79 12.76 -9.87
CA PHE A 3 7.77 11.71 -9.83
C PHE A 3 6.72 12.07 -8.78
N HIS A 4 5.51 12.42 -9.21
CA HIS A 4 4.37 12.61 -8.33
C HIS A 4 3.83 11.23 -7.93
N THR A 5 4.34 10.67 -6.83
CA THR A 5 3.82 9.42 -6.29
C THR A 5 2.42 9.68 -5.75
N ARG A 6 1.36 9.26 -6.45
CA ARG A 6 0.00 9.26 -5.90
C ARG A 6 -0.04 8.26 -4.74
N LYS A 7 0.21 8.74 -3.52
CA LYS A 7 -0.02 7.96 -2.30
C LYS A 7 -1.51 7.67 -2.23
N GLY A 8 -1.88 6.39 -2.29
CA GLY A 8 -3.27 5.98 -2.08
C GLY A 8 -3.71 6.26 -0.64
N VAL A 9 -5.02 6.38 -0.45
CA VAL A 9 -5.64 6.53 0.88
C VAL A 9 -5.16 5.40 1.80
N THR A 10 -4.50 5.78 2.89
CA THR A 10 -3.99 4.82 3.88
C THR A 10 -5.10 4.43 4.86
N ARG A 11 -4.86 3.39 5.65
CA ARG A 11 -5.79 3.01 6.73
C ARG A 11 -5.97 4.13 7.76
N PHE A 12 -4.91 4.91 8.00
CA PHE A 12 -4.96 6.05 8.90
C PHE A 12 -5.85 7.15 8.34
N ASP A 13 -5.68 7.50 7.05
CA ASP A 13 -6.53 8.51 6.40
C ASP A 13 -8.01 8.11 6.43
N ARG A 14 -8.30 6.82 6.21
CA ARG A 14 -9.67 6.29 6.28
C ARG A 14 -10.26 6.35 7.69
N MET A 15 -9.44 6.09 8.71
CA MET A 15 -9.84 6.24 10.12
C MET A 15 -10.13 7.70 10.46
N MET A 16 -9.27 8.62 10.04
CA MET A 16 -9.48 10.06 10.26
C MET A 16 -10.76 10.54 9.57
N MET A 17 -11.04 10.09 8.34
CA MET A 17 -12.31 10.36 7.68
C MET A 17 -13.50 9.83 8.49
N ALA A 18 -13.43 8.61 9.02
CA ALA A 18 -14.50 8.04 9.83
C ALA A 18 -14.78 8.89 11.09
N VAL A 19 -13.74 9.43 11.73
CA VAL A 19 -13.89 10.35 12.88
C VAL A 19 -14.62 11.62 12.44
N THR A 20 -14.24 12.23 11.33
CA THR A 20 -14.91 13.44 10.81
C THR A 20 -16.40 13.22 10.56
N PHE A 21 -16.79 12.09 9.96
CA PHE A 21 -18.20 11.78 9.75
C PHE A 21 -18.94 11.49 11.07
N ALA A 22 -18.27 10.88 12.06
CA ALA A 22 -18.85 10.68 13.37
C ALA A 22 -19.11 12.02 14.09
N GLU A 23 -18.17 12.97 14.01
CA GLU A 23 -18.32 14.32 14.56
C GLU A 23 -19.44 15.12 13.88
N ALA A 24 -19.66 14.89 12.58
CA ALA A 24 -20.77 15.48 11.84
C ALA A 24 -22.14 14.84 12.13
N GLY A 25 -22.19 13.77 12.95
CA GLY A 25 -23.42 13.02 13.24
C GLY A 25 -23.81 12.00 12.16
N GLU A 26 -22.98 11.81 11.13
CA GLU A 26 -23.18 10.82 10.08
C GLU A 26 -22.65 9.45 10.49
N GLN A 27 -23.35 8.81 11.43
CA GLN A 27 -22.92 7.54 12.01
C GLN A 27 -22.81 6.41 10.97
N SER A 28 -23.75 6.31 10.02
CA SER A 28 -23.72 5.28 8.97
C SER A 28 -22.47 5.40 8.10
N THR A 29 -22.15 6.61 7.65
CA THR A 29 -20.98 6.92 6.82
C THR A 29 -19.68 6.65 7.58
N ALA A 30 -19.62 7.01 8.87
CA ALA A 30 -18.47 6.74 9.72
C ALA A 30 -18.18 5.23 9.86
N LEU A 31 -19.22 4.43 10.08
CA LEU A 31 -19.11 2.98 10.18
C LEU A 31 -18.68 2.37 8.84
N GLU A 32 -19.22 2.85 7.72
CA GLU A 32 -18.78 2.40 6.41
C GLU A 32 -17.28 2.68 6.20
N MET A 33 -16.80 3.89 6.52
CA MET A 33 -15.38 4.24 6.37
C MET A 33 -14.46 3.45 7.30
N ALA A 34 -14.89 3.16 8.52
CA ALA A 34 -14.11 2.41 9.51
C ALA A 34 -14.03 0.90 9.19
N TYR A 35 -15.13 0.29 8.75
CA TYR A 35 -15.24 -1.16 8.57
C TYR A 35 -15.17 -1.63 7.11
N SER A 36 -15.15 -0.72 6.15
CA SER A 36 -14.89 -1.05 4.76
C SER A 36 -13.55 -1.77 4.65
N ARG A 37 -13.61 -3.08 4.41
CA ARG A 37 -12.42 -3.84 4.00
C ARG A 37 -11.88 -3.14 2.77
N PRO A 38 -10.58 -2.79 2.72
CA PRO A 38 -10.03 -2.28 1.49
C PRO A 38 -10.31 -3.35 0.45
N GLU A 39 -11.10 -3.02 -0.58
CA GLU A 39 -11.20 -3.86 -1.76
C GLU A 39 -9.77 -4.21 -2.10
N ARG A 40 -9.46 -5.51 -2.15
CA ARG A 40 -8.14 -5.98 -2.50
C ARG A 40 -7.90 -5.40 -3.88
N LYS A 41 -7.22 -4.25 -3.96
CA LYS A 41 -6.51 -3.87 -5.17
C LYS A 41 -5.64 -5.09 -5.39
N GLU A 42 -5.96 -5.87 -6.42
CA GLU A 42 -5.10 -6.89 -6.98
C GLU A 42 -3.83 -6.16 -7.42
N GLY A 43 -3.01 -5.81 -6.42
CA GLY A 43 -1.65 -5.41 -6.63
C GLY A 43 -1.05 -6.68 -7.16
N THR A 44 -0.85 -6.73 -8.48
CA THR A 44 0.16 -7.55 -9.11
C THR A 44 1.41 -7.37 -8.27
N ARG A 45 1.61 -8.23 -7.27
CA ARG A 45 2.85 -8.41 -6.54
C ARG A 45 3.77 -8.92 -7.63
N LYS A 46 4.36 -8.01 -8.39
CA LYS A 46 5.50 -8.32 -9.25
C LYS A 46 6.47 -8.97 -8.30
N ARG A 47 6.57 -10.29 -8.41
CA ARG A 47 7.61 -11.08 -7.79
C ARG A 47 8.91 -10.46 -8.30
N ARG A 48 9.45 -9.48 -7.57
CA ARG A 48 10.87 -9.21 -7.58
C ARG A 48 11.47 -10.46 -6.96
N ARG A 49 11.55 -11.53 -7.76
CA ARG A 49 12.59 -12.53 -7.58
C ARG A 49 13.85 -11.70 -7.57
N ALA A 50 14.48 -11.60 -6.41
CA ALA A 50 15.85 -11.16 -6.34
C ALA A 50 16.58 -12.00 -7.37
N GLU A 51 16.91 -11.37 -8.49
CA GLU A 51 17.84 -11.91 -9.46
C GLU A 51 19.03 -12.33 -8.63
N LYS A 52 19.24 -13.64 -8.50
CA LYS A 52 20.47 -14.17 -7.89
C LYS A 52 21.57 -13.56 -8.74
N ARG A 53 22.21 -12.54 -8.18
CA ARG A 53 23.40 -11.90 -8.72
C ARG A 53 24.33 -13.05 -9.09
N THR A 54 24.43 -13.39 -10.36
CA THR A 54 25.44 -14.34 -10.84
C THR A 54 26.74 -13.62 -10.56
N ASP A 55 27.47 -14.17 -9.61
CA ASP A 55 28.74 -13.61 -9.18
C ASP A 55 29.74 -13.95 -10.29
N ASP A 56 29.92 -13.06 -11.27
CA ASP A 56 30.88 -13.17 -12.38
C ASP A 56 32.33 -12.97 -11.90
N ARG A 57 32.67 -13.47 -10.71
CA ARG A 57 34.05 -13.45 -10.21
C ARG A 57 34.85 -14.56 -10.89
N PRO A 58 35.99 -14.24 -11.52
CA PRO A 58 36.86 -15.26 -12.06
C PRO A 58 37.43 -16.11 -10.92
N VAL A 59 37.14 -17.41 -10.94
CA VAL A 59 37.73 -18.40 -10.03
C VAL A 59 39.09 -18.81 -10.55
N LEU A 60 40.14 -18.57 -9.76
CA LEU A 60 41.47 -19.16 -9.98
C LEU A 60 41.34 -20.68 -9.83
N ARG A 61 41.56 -21.42 -10.93
CA ARG A 61 41.73 -22.86 -10.90
C ARG A 61 43.19 -23.16 -10.57
N THR A 62 43.42 -23.73 -9.40
CA THR A 62 44.70 -24.33 -8.99
C THR A 62 44.82 -25.74 -9.52
#